data_AF-A0A4R9GK92-F1
#
_entry.id   AF-A0A4R9GK92-F1
#
_cell.length_a   1.000
_cell.length_b   1.000
_cell.length_c   1.000
_cell.angle_alpha   90.00
_cell.angle_beta   90.00
_cell.angle_gamma   90.00
#
_symmetry.space_group_name_H-M   'P 1'
#
loop_
_entity.id
_entity.type
_entity.pdbx_description
1 polymer ?
#
loop_
_entity_poly.entity_id
_entity_poly.type
_entity_poly.pdbx_seq_one_letter_code
_entity_poly.pdbx_strand_id
1 'polypeptide(L)'
;MSSFERGTARPFRFLFSPFVASIFLLYACRSPFETIDFSAASQAEPNVHSFRYRNTGKIVFVEIDEHRSGQADTWQWVSTDPKRSDKSNILYREQITKPGNAVDTKSYYGPNNFRIVDLLDTNGDGVFETSIYYNWNAVPQALTGTVARIESNTDGKQGVNLWIYPPVRMEIDTDEDGKPDRFTENEEVVAEEYSKFIKEKGISAVRFRSLDPDKSWALHPSRIPEGKNRGVVSGSFSSFPK
;
A
#
# COMPACT_ATOMS: atom_id res chain seq x y z
N MET A 1 58.67 -63.78 54.30
CA MET A 1 57.44 -64.03 55.10
C MET A 1 56.69 -62.72 55.21
N SER A 2 55.37 -62.71 55.00
CA SER A 2 54.45 -61.55 54.88
C SER A 2 54.35 -60.97 53.44
N SER A 3 53.40 -61.45 52.61
CA SER A 3 52.00 -60.96 52.43
C SER A 3 51.99 -59.64 51.64
N PHE A 4 51.70 -59.54 50.33
CA PHE A 4 50.55 -59.94 49.48
C PHE A 4 49.17 -59.46 49.96
N GLU A 5 48.88 -58.16 49.73
CA GLU A 5 47.51 -57.68 49.58
C GLU A 5 47.32 -56.89 48.28
N ARG A 6 46.24 -57.24 47.58
CA ARG A 6 45.81 -56.74 46.28
C ARG A 6 45.08 -55.41 46.45
N GLY A 7 45.61 -54.35 45.84
CA GLY A 7 44.88 -53.09 45.62
C GLY A 7 44.17 -53.10 44.28
N THR A 8 42.85 -53.07 44.29
CA THR A 8 41.97 -53.03 43.12
C THR A 8 41.96 -51.63 42.48
N ALA A 9 42.32 -51.56 41.20
CA ALA A 9 42.18 -50.35 40.40
C ALA A 9 40.70 -50.10 40.06
N ARG A 10 40.15 -48.97 40.52
CA ARG A 10 38.85 -48.45 40.05
C ARG A 10 39.09 -47.53 38.85
N PRO A 11 38.37 -47.68 37.73
CA PRO A 11 38.40 -46.67 36.67
C PRO A 11 37.57 -45.46 37.11
N PHE A 12 38.21 -44.30 37.19
CA PHE A 12 37.55 -43.01 37.36
C PHE A 12 36.74 -42.72 36.08
N ARG A 13 35.42 -42.91 36.13
CA ARG A 13 34.50 -42.46 35.07
C ARG A 13 34.38 -40.93 35.21
N PHE A 14 34.90 -40.20 34.23
CA PHE A 14 34.52 -38.81 34.01
C PHE A 14 33.03 -38.79 33.62
N LEU A 15 32.16 -38.45 34.56
CA LEU A 15 30.81 -38.01 34.28
C LEU A 15 30.92 -36.62 33.63
N PHE A 16 30.87 -36.59 32.30
CA PHE A 16 30.58 -35.35 31.58
C PHE A 16 29.19 -34.86 32.01
N SER A 17 29.18 -33.80 32.82
CA SER A 17 27.97 -33.07 33.21
C SER A 17 27.39 -32.38 31.97
N PRO A 18 26.17 -32.70 31.51
CA PRO A 18 25.54 -32.01 30.39
C PRO A 18 24.79 -30.78 30.94
N PHE A 19 25.51 -29.83 31.53
CA PHE A 19 24.86 -28.72 32.25
C PHE A 19 25.29 -27.32 31.81
N VAL A 20 25.93 -27.18 30.64
CA VAL A 20 26.36 -25.86 30.14
C VAL A 20 25.85 -25.54 28.73
N ALA A 21 25.25 -26.50 28.01
CA ALA A 21 24.81 -26.29 26.63
C ALA A 21 23.34 -25.85 26.47
N SER A 22 22.60 -25.57 27.55
CA SER A 22 21.18 -25.19 27.48
C SER A 22 20.88 -23.72 27.81
N ILE A 23 21.87 -22.91 28.19
CA ILE A 23 21.64 -21.50 28.55
C ILE A 23 21.78 -20.54 27.35
N PHE A 24 22.42 -20.94 26.25
CA PHE A 24 22.60 -20.08 25.08
C PHE A 24 21.49 -20.17 24.02
N LEU A 25 20.53 -21.09 24.15
CA LEU A 25 19.39 -21.21 23.22
C LEU A 25 18.14 -20.40 23.62
N LEU A 26 18.21 -19.64 24.71
CA LEU A 26 17.16 -18.70 25.15
C LEU A 26 17.56 -17.24 24.97
N TYR A 27 18.53 -16.93 24.09
CA TYR A 27 18.54 -15.61 23.48
C TYR A 27 17.32 -15.54 22.57
N ALA A 28 16.22 -15.14 23.21
CA ALA A 28 14.96 -14.84 22.58
C ALA A 28 15.23 -14.13 21.26
N CYS A 29 14.67 -14.66 20.18
CA CYS A 29 14.20 -13.84 19.07
C CYS A 29 13.25 -12.78 19.66
N ARG A 30 13.80 -11.75 20.30
CA ARG A 30 13.08 -10.49 20.43
C ARG A 30 12.96 -10.01 19.01
N SER A 31 11.73 -10.06 18.49
CA SER A 31 11.41 -9.37 17.25
C SER A 31 12.02 -7.99 17.35
N PRO A 32 12.84 -7.54 16.37
CA PRO A 32 13.36 -6.18 16.41
C PRO A 32 12.21 -5.17 16.51
N PHE A 33 11.00 -5.55 16.07
CA PHE A 33 9.77 -4.78 16.12
C PHE A 33 8.92 -5.15 17.35
N GLU A 34 9.34 -4.72 18.54
CA GLU A 34 8.44 -4.66 19.70
C GLU A 34 7.70 -3.32 19.68
N THR A 35 6.38 -3.35 19.48
CA THR A 35 5.51 -2.20 19.62
C THR A 35 4.86 -2.17 21.00
N ILE A 36 4.51 -0.97 21.47
CA ILE A 36 3.66 -0.77 22.65
C ILE A 36 2.49 0.11 22.27
N ASP A 37 1.30 -0.25 22.77
CA ASP A 37 0.11 0.57 22.63
C ASP A 37 0.30 1.87 23.42
N PHE A 38 0.20 2.99 22.71
CA PHE A 38 0.36 4.34 23.23
C PHE A 38 -0.98 5.07 23.41
N SER A 39 -2.09 4.47 22.95
CA SER A 39 -3.43 5.06 23.06
C SER A 39 -3.90 5.24 24.51
N ALA A 40 -3.39 4.42 25.43
CA ALA A 40 -3.63 4.56 26.87
C ALA A 40 -2.88 5.75 27.54
N ALA A 41 -1.87 6.34 26.88
CA ALA A 41 -0.96 7.30 27.52
C ALA A 41 -1.18 8.77 27.13
N SER A 42 -2.07 9.08 26.19
CA SER A 42 -2.11 10.41 25.54
C SER A 42 -3.49 11.08 25.40
N GLN A 43 -4.54 10.65 26.11
CA GLN A 43 -5.90 11.14 25.88
C GLN A 43 -6.35 10.95 24.42
N ALA A 44 -5.87 9.90 23.75
CA ALA A 44 -6.29 9.58 22.39
C ALA A 44 -7.80 9.34 22.34
N GLU A 45 -8.43 9.68 21.22
CA GLU A 45 -9.84 9.37 21.00
C GLU A 45 -10.06 7.86 21.20
N PRO A 46 -11.19 7.44 21.81
CA PRO A 46 -11.43 6.04 22.15
C PRO A 46 -11.43 5.08 20.96
N ASN A 47 -11.52 5.62 19.74
CA ASN A 47 -11.57 4.85 18.49
C ASN A 47 -10.21 4.82 17.75
N VAL A 48 -9.14 5.31 18.39
CA VAL A 48 -7.81 5.41 17.78
C VAL A 48 -6.78 4.71 18.66
N HIS A 49 -6.17 3.66 18.11
CA HIS A 49 -5.07 2.94 18.75
C HIS A 49 -3.76 3.26 18.03
N SER A 50 -2.72 3.65 18.76
CA SER A 50 -1.43 4.01 18.18
C SER A 50 -0.31 3.16 18.75
N PHE A 51 0.58 2.71 17.87
CA PHE A 51 1.63 1.77 18.20
C PHE A 51 2.99 2.40 17.92
N ARG A 52 3.85 2.38 18.94
CA ARG A 52 5.21 2.94 18.85
C ARG A 52 6.27 1.88 18.99
N TYR A 53 7.38 2.05 18.27
CA TYR A 53 8.56 1.21 18.39
C TYR A 53 9.24 1.42 19.74
N ARG A 54 9.42 0.35 20.52
CA ARG A 54 9.87 0.41 21.92
C ARG A 54 11.19 1.16 22.10
N ASN A 55 12.17 0.94 21.22
CA ASN A 55 13.53 1.49 21.41
C ASN A 55 13.69 2.95 20.95
N THR A 56 12.84 3.43 20.04
CA THR A 56 12.94 4.80 19.48
C THR A 56 11.80 5.70 19.90
N GLY A 57 10.69 5.13 20.40
CA GLY A 57 9.47 5.84 20.73
C GLY A 57 8.68 6.35 19.50
N LYS A 58 9.16 6.11 18.27
CA LYS A 58 8.48 6.54 17.04
C LYS A 58 7.16 5.80 16.88
N ILE A 59 6.08 6.53 16.64
CA ILE A 59 4.81 5.94 16.20
C ILE A 59 5.04 5.45 14.78
N VAL A 60 4.67 4.18 14.55
CA VAL A 60 4.87 3.50 13.28
C VAL A 60 3.55 3.06 12.64
N PHE A 61 2.49 2.95 13.45
CA PHE A 61 1.23 2.37 13.04
C PHE A 61 0.08 2.91 13.88
N VAL A 62 -1.07 3.13 13.24
CA VAL A 62 -2.29 3.62 13.87
C VAL A 62 -3.47 2.83 13.32
N GLU A 63 -4.33 2.35 14.21
CA GLU A 63 -5.61 1.71 13.91
C GLU A 63 -6.74 2.66 14.27
N ILE A 64 -7.74 2.77 13.40
CA ILE A 64 -8.87 3.69 13.56
C ILE A 64 -10.15 2.93 13.25
N ASP A 65 -11.14 3.06 14.12
CA ASP A 65 -12.54 2.66 13.88
C ASP A 65 -13.31 3.89 13.40
N GLU A 66 -13.19 4.23 12.11
CA GLU A 66 -13.80 5.43 11.53
C GLU A 66 -15.34 5.34 11.57
N HIS A 67 -15.90 4.13 11.41
CA HIS A 67 -17.36 3.89 11.44
C HIS A 67 -17.92 3.68 12.85
N ARG A 68 -17.10 3.63 13.90
CA ARG A 68 -17.50 3.44 15.30
C ARG A 68 -18.24 2.11 15.53
N SER A 69 -17.82 1.07 14.82
CA SER A 69 -18.39 -0.27 14.85
C SER A 69 -17.88 -1.12 16.03
N GLY A 70 -16.84 -0.66 16.73
CA GLY A 70 -16.07 -1.43 17.71
C GLY A 70 -14.95 -2.27 17.09
N GLN A 71 -14.73 -2.16 15.78
CA GLN A 71 -13.66 -2.82 15.05
C GLN A 71 -12.90 -1.78 14.21
N ALA A 72 -11.57 -1.87 14.17
CA ALA A 72 -10.79 -1.02 13.29
C ALA A 72 -11.16 -1.32 11.82
N ASP A 73 -11.40 -0.27 11.05
CA ASP A 73 -11.68 -0.31 9.62
C ASP A 73 -10.65 0.47 8.80
N THR A 74 -9.70 1.09 9.48
CA THR A 74 -8.69 1.95 8.88
C THR A 74 -7.35 1.75 9.58
N TRP A 75 -6.31 1.57 8.77
CA TRP A 75 -4.95 1.34 9.22
C TRP A 75 -4.01 2.34 8.56
N GLN A 76 -3.16 3.00 9.34
CA GLN A 76 -2.21 3.98 8.85
C GLN A 76 -0.79 3.64 9.30
N TRP A 77 0.13 3.65 8.35
CA TRP A 77 1.56 3.58 8.61
C TRP A 77 2.11 4.98 8.61
N VAL A 78 2.69 5.37 9.74
CA VAL A 78 3.15 6.74 9.97
C VAL A 78 4.62 6.74 10.32
N SER A 79 5.31 7.79 9.91
CA SER A 79 6.63 8.13 10.40
C SER A 79 6.49 9.40 11.22
N THR A 80 6.55 9.26 12.56
CA THR A 80 6.51 10.41 13.45
C THR A 80 7.65 10.39 14.44
N ASP A 81 8.22 11.56 14.72
CA ASP A 81 9.05 11.77 15.89
C ASP A 81 8.11 12.08 17.08
N PRO A 82 8.13 11.30 18.18
CA PRO A 82 7.25 11.54 19.32
C PRO A 82 7.46 12.91 19.98
N LYS A 83 8.61 13.57 19.75
CA LYS A 83 8.88 14.94 20.23
C LYS A 83 8.35 16.03 19.29
N ARG A 84 7.94 15.65 18.08
CA ARG A 84 7.43 16.52 17.01
C ARG A 84 6.25 15.86 16.30
N SER A 85 5.22 15.52 17.07
CA SER A 85 4.00 14.90 16.57
C SER A 85 3.26 15.77 15.54
N ASP A 86 3.51 17.08 15.56
CA ASP A 86 3.06 18.07 14.57
C ASP A 86 3.61 17.82 13.15
N LYS A 87 4.62 16.95 13.01
CA LYS A 87 5.28 16.63 11.75
C LYS A 87 5.27 15.14 11.46
N SER A 88 4.10 14.53 11.65
CA SER A 88 3.84 13.16 11.21
C SER A 88 3.74 13.10 9.69
N ASN A 89 4.41 12.11 9.11
CA ASN A 89 4.25 11.77 7.71
C ASN A 89 3.55 10.41 7.60
N ILE A 90 2.34 10.40 7.05
CA ILE A 90 1.65 9.19 6.62
C ILE A 90 2.44 8.63 5.45
N LEU A 91 2.72 7.33 5.48
CA LEU A 91 3.40 6.61 4.42
C LEU A 91 2.37 5.99 3.49
N TYR A 92 1.47 5.20 4.08
CA TYR A 92 0.28 4.69 3.41
C TYR A 92 -0.85 4.43 4.40
N ARG A 93 -2.07 4.33 3.87
CA ARG A 93 -3.31 4.04 4.58
C ARG A 93 -4.03 2.90 3.87
N GLU A 94 -4.58 1.97 4.62
CA GLU A 94 -5.50 0.94 4.16
C GLU A 94 -6.85 1.16 4.84
N GLN A 95 -7.93 0.91 4.12
CA GLN A 95 -9.30 1.14 4.61
C GLN A 95 -10.27 0.09 4.08
N ILE A 96 -11.24 -0.26 4.91
CA ILE A 96 -12.45 -1.00 4.57
C ILE A 96 -13.60 0.01 4.57
N THR A 97 -14.12 0.37 3.38
CA THR A 97 -15.22 1.35 3.29
C THR A 97 -16.58 0.76 3.64
N LYS A 98 -16.73 -0.58 3.62
CA LYS A 98 -17.97 -1.28 3.97
C LYS A 98 -17.70 -2.38 5.00
N PRO A 99 -18.38 -2.37 6.17
CA PRO A 99 -18.18 -3.39 7.19
C PRO A 99 -18.32 -4.82 6.67
N GLY A 100 -17.38 -5.69 7.04
CA GLY A 100 -17.36 -7.10 6.64
C GLY A 100 -16.63 -7.41 5.33
N ASN A 101 -16.14 -6.40 4.61
CA ASN A 101 -15.31 -6.57 3.41
C ASN A 101 -13.82 -6.72 3.76
N ALA A 102 -13.03 -7.18 2.77
CA ALA A 102 -11.59 -6.98 2.78
C ALA A 102 -11.24 -5.48 2.59
N VAL A 103 -9.97 -5.13 2.81
CA VAL A 103 -9.45 -3.78 2.51
C VAL A 103 -9.76 -3.45 1.05
N ASP A 104 -10.55 -2.40 0.84
CA ASP A 104 -11.02 -1.99 -0.49
C ASP A 104 -10.36 -0.71 -0.99
N THR A 105 -9.57 -0.05 -0.12
CA THR A 105 -8.82 1.16 -0.47
C THR A 105 -7.41 1.11 0.11
N LYS A 106 -6.41 1.47 -0.72
CA LYS A 106 -5.04 1.70 -0.28
C LYS A 106 -4.49 3.01 -0.82
N SER A 107 -4.18 3.95 0.06
CA SER A 107 -3.68 5.28 -0.29
C SER A 107 -2.22 5.45 0.09
N TYR A 108 -1.40 5.97 -0.82
CA TYR A 108 0.00 6.29 -0.55
C TYR A 108 0.21 7.80 -0.52
N TYR A 109 1.13 8.23 0.34
CA TYR A 109 1.38 9.63 0.62
C TYR A 109 2.86 9.96 0.50
N GLY A 110 3.16 11.15 0.00
CA GLY A 110 4.50 11.71 -0.02
C GLY A 110 4.76 12.64 1.18
N PRO A 111 5.92 13.30 1.20
CA PRO A 111 6.26 14.29 2.22
C PRO A 111 5.15 15.32 2.49
N ASN A 112 4.91 15.70 3.75
CA ASN A 112 3.82 16.61 4.13
C ASN A 112 2.41 16.05 3.85
N ASN A 113 2.27 14.72 3.78
CA ASN A 113 1.00 14.03 3.59
C ASN A 113 0.27 14.41 2.28
N PHE A 114 0.99 14.76 1.21
CA PHE A 114 0.33 14.88 -0.10
C PHE A 114 -0.03 13.49 -0.63
N ARG A 115 -1.25 13.33 -1.12
CA ARG A 115 -1.71 12.07 -1.69
C ARG A 115 -1.02 11.82 -3.03
N ILE A 116 -0.44 10.63 -3.20
CA ILE A 116 0.28 10.24 -4.43
C ILE A 116 -0.62 9.39 -5.32
N VAL A 117 -1.14 8.30 -4.75
CA VAL A 117 -1.94 7.31 -5.47
C VAL A 117 -2.94 6.66 -4.52
N ASP A 118 -4.12 6.38 -5.03
CA ASP A 118 -5.10 5.50 -4.41
C ASP A 118 -5.26 4.24 -5.25
N LEU A 119 -5.26 3.09 -4.61
CA LEU A 119 -5.64 1.80 -5.17
C LEU A 119 -7.03 1.47 -4.64
N LEU A 120 -7.95 1.07 -5.51
CA LEU A 120 -9.34 0.77 -5.17
C LEU A 120 -9.69 -0.63 -5.68
N ASP A 121 -10.27 -1.43 -4.77
CA ASP A 121 -10.98 -2.68 -5.04
C ASP A 121 -12.48 -2.35 -5.04
N THR A 122 -13.05 -2.15 -6.22
CA THR A 122 -14.44 -1.67 -6.33
C THR A 122 -15.47 -2.78 -6.46
N ASN A 123 -15.02 -3.99 -6.78
CA ASN A 123 -15.87 -5.18 -6.89
C ASN A 123 -15.87 -6.04 -5.60
N GLY A 124 -14.94 -5.80 -4.67
CA GLY A 124 -14.81 -6.45 -3.37
C GLY A 124 -14.16 -7.84 -3.43
N ASP A 125 -13.40 -8.15 -4.47
CA ASP A 125 -12.76 -9.46 -4.65
C ASP A 125 -11.37 -9.58 -4.00
N GLY A 126 -10.89 -8.51 -3.37
CA GLY A 126 -9.58 -8.41 -2.73
C GLY A 126 -8.45 -8.02 -3.68
N VAL A 127 -8.75 -7.70 -4.95
CA VAL A 127 -7.80 -7.25 -5.96
C VAL A 127 -8.10 -5.80 -6.32
N PHE A 128 -7.09 -4.94 -6.19
CA PHE A 128 -7.23 -3.54 -6.61
C PHE A 128 -7.23 -3.43 -8.14
N GLU A 129 -8.37 -3.14 -8.74
CA GLU A 129 -8.54 -3.00 -10.19
C GLU A 129 -8.41 -1.57 -10.69
N THR A 130 -8.45 -0.57 -9.80
CA THR A 130 -8.29 0.84 -10.17
C THR A 130 -7.14 1.51 -9.40
N SER A 131 -6.28 2.24 -10.10
CA SER A 131 -5.26 3.12 -9.54
C SER A 131 -5.52 4.57 -9.95
N ILE A 132 -5.63 5.49 -8.98
CA ILE A 132 -5.84 6.93 -9.20
C ILE A 132 -4.58 7.67 -8.79
N TYR A 133 -3.93 8.33 -9.75
CA TYR A 133 -2.70 9.10 -9.55
C TYR A 133 -3.01 10.59 -9.44
N TYR A 134 -2.42 11.24 -8.46
CA TYR A 134 -2.59 12.67 -8.23
C TYR A 134 -1.37 13.48 -8.70
N ASN A 135 -1.60 14.74 -9.07
CA ASN A 135 -0.52 15.67 -9.42
C ASN A 135 -0.05 16.49 -8.20
N TRP A 136 1.05 17.23 -8.38
CA TRP A 136 1.64 18.11 -7.36
C TRP A 136 0.75 19.29 -6.90
N ASN A 137 -0.34 19.57 -7.62
CA ASN A 137 -1.30 20.61 -7.22
C ASN A 137 -2.33 20.09 -6.21
N ALA A 138 -2.26 18.82 -5.80
CA ALA A 138 -3.02 18.35 -4.65
C ALA A 138 -2.63 19.15 -3.40
N VAL A 139 -3.63 19.73 -2.72
CA VAL A 139 -3.39 20.51 -1.51
C VAL A 139 -2.87 19.55 -0.41
N PRO A 140 -1.74 19.86 0.26
CA PRO A 140 -1.26 19.05 1.38
C PRO A 140 -2.35 18.89 2.44
N GLN A 141 -2.52 17.68 2.96
CA GLN A 141 -3.57 17.33 3.95
C GLN A 141 -5.02 17.37 3.42
N ALA A 142 -5.25 17.68 2.14
CA ALA A 142 -6.57 17.49 1.54
C ALA A 142 -6.76 16.04 1.10
N LEU A 143 -7.93 15.47 1.45
CA LEU A 143 -8.39 14.17 0.93
C LEU A 143 -8.74 14.24 -0.57
N THR A 144 -8.77 15.44 -1.15
CA THR A 144 -9.07 15.71 -2.56
C THR A 144 -7.81 16.17 -3.29
N GLY A 145 -7.25 15.29 -4.12
CA GLY A 145 -6.19 15.66 -5.05
C GLY A 145 -6.76 16.03 -6.42
N THR A 146 -6.02 16.81 -7.20
CA THR A 146 -6.34 16.94 -8.64
C THR A 146 -5.87 15.66 -9.32
N VAL A 147 -6.81 14.85 -9.79
CA VAL A 147 -6.54 13.60 -10.51
C VAL A 147 -5.73 13.90 -11.76
N ALA A 148 -4.56 13.30 -11.86
CA ALA A 148 -3.67 13.41 -13.01
C ALA A 148 -3.97 12.34 -14.04
N ARG A 149 -4.10 11.10 -13.56
CA ARG A 149 -4.38 9.91 -14.35
C ARG A 149 -5.14 8.88 -13.52
N ILE A 150 -5.93 8.06 -14.19
CA ILE A 150 -6.49 6.82 -13.65
C ILE A 150 -6.04 5.68 -14.55
N GLU A 151 -5.66 4.56 -13.94
CA GLU A 151 -5.43 3.28 -14.60
C GLU A 151 -6.47 2.31 -14.08
N SER A 152 -7.16 1.59 -14.95
CA SER A 152 -8.18 0.64 -14.55
C SER A 152 -8.11 -0.63 -15.37
N ASN A 153 -8.43 -1.74 -14.72
CA ASN A 153 -8.86 -2.97 -15.35
C ASN A 153 -10.38 -3.00 -15.30
N THR A 154 -11.05 -2.99 -16.45
CA THR A 154 -12.51 -2.93 -16.53
C THR A 154 -13.17 -4.22 -17.01
N ASP A 155 -12.38 -5.23 -17.40
CA ASP A 155 -12.89 -6.50 -17.94
C ASP A 155 -12.58 -7.70 -17.03
N GLY A 156 -11.90 -7.46 -15.90
CA GLY A 156 -11.53 -8.49 -14.93
C GLY A 156 -10.43 -9.42 -15.44
N LYS A 157 -9.79 -9.08 -16.57
CA LYS A 157 -8.66 -9.82 -17.12
C LYS A 157 -7.37 -9.35 -16.46
N GLN A 158 -6.25 -9.80 -16.98
CA GLN A 158 -4.97 -9.49 -16.39
C GLN A 158 -4.45 -8.16 -16.95
N GLY A 159 -4.04 -7.24 -16.07
CA GLY A 159 -3.40 -5.99 -16.47
C GLY A 159 -4.36 -4.81 -16.58
N VAL A 160 -3.80 -3.64 -16.89
CA VAL A 160 -4.56 -2.42 -17.17
C VAL A 160 -5.05 -2.48 -18.61
N ASN A 161 -6.33 -2.22 -18.84
CA ASN A 161 -6.89 -2.06 -20.18
C ASN A 161 -7.39 -0.62 -20.44
N LEU A 162 -7.38 0.25 -19.43
CA LEU A 162 -7.89 1.63 -19.52
C LEU A 162 -6.96 2.64 -18.83
N TRP A 163 -6.62 3.72 -19.54
CA TRP A 163 -5.91 4.89 -19.02
C TRP A 163 -6.71 6.17 -19.26
N ILE A 164 -7.04 6.89 -18.20
CA ILE A 164 -7.80 8.14 -18.26
C ILE A 164 -6.92 9.28 -17.78
N TYR A 165 -6.82 10.36 -18.56
CA TYR A 165 -6.12 11.60 -18.25
C TYR A 165 -7.11 12.77 -18.24
N PRO A 166 -7.87 12.99 -17.16
CA PRO A 166 -8.99 13.93 -17.18
C PRO A 166 -8.53 15.40 -17.30
N PRO A 167 -9.26 16.26 -18.03
CA PRO A 167 -10.32 15.96 -18.99
C PRO A 167 -9.80 15.74 -20.43
N VAL A 168 -8.48 15.57 -20.59
CA VAL A 168 -7.78 15.77 -21.87
C VAL A 168 -7.81 14.53 -22.76
N ARG A 169 -7.59 13.34 -22.20
CA ARG A 169 -7.30 12.16 -23.02
C ARG A 169 -7.76 10.86 -22.35
N MET A 170 -8.12 9.88 -23.17
CA MET A 170 -8.29 8.49 -22.77
C MET A 170 -7.58 7.57 -23.76
N GLU A 171 -7.00 6.49 -23.24
CA GLU A 171 -6.41 5.41 -24.02
C GLU A 171 -6.98 4.09 -23.50
N ILE A 172 -7.25 3.15 -24.40
CA ILE A 172 -7.83 1.85 -24.08
C ILE A 172 -7.15 0.78 -24.93
N ASP A 173 -6.95 -0.39 -24.33
CA ASP A 173 -6.52 -1.63 -24.98
C ASP A 173 -7.77 -2.45 -25.32
N THR A 174 -8.05 -2.61 -26.61
CA THR A 174 -9.21 -3.38 -27.10
C THR A 174 -8.88 -4.76 -27.66
N ASP A 175 -7.60 -5.09 -27.81
CA ASP A 175 -7.14 -6.40 -28.30
C ASP A 175 -6.44 -7.25 -27.23
N GLU A 176 -6.32 -6.72 -26.02
CA GLU A 176 -5.84 -7.37 -24.80
C GLU A 176 -4.35 -7.77 -24.87
N ASP A 177 -3.56 -7.00 -25.62
CA ASP A 177 -2.12 -7.20 -25.75
C ASP A 177 -1.30 -6.51 -24.64
N GLY A 178 -1.99 -5.82 -23.73
CA GLY A 178 -1.44 -5.05 -22.61
C GLY A 178 -0.99 -3.64 -23.01
N LYS A 179 -1.30 -3.20 -24.23
CA LYS A 179 -0.97 -1.87 -24.75
C LYS A 179 -2.21 -1.20 -25.32
N PRO A 180 -2.39 0.10 -25.11
CA PRO A 180 -3.53 0.78 -25.70
C PRO A 180 -3.41 0.85 -27.23
N ASP A 181 -4.49 0.47 -27.92
CA ASP A 181 -4.63 0.45 -29.37
C ASP A 181 -5.66 1.48 -29.86
N ARG A 182 -6.40 2.11 -28.94
CA ARG A 182 -7.37 3.17 -29.23
C ARG A 182 -7.27 4.33 -28.26
N PHE A 183 -7.62 5.53 -28.73
CA PHE A 183 -7.62 6.74 -27.91
C PHE A 183 -8.64 7.79 -28.35
N THR A 184 -8.91 8.74 -27.46
CA THR A 184 -9.58 10.00 -27.80
C THR A 184 -8.96 11.16 -27.02
N GLU A 185 -8.97 12.34 -27.65
CA GLU A 185 -8.63 13.65 -27.06
C GLU A 185 -9.79 14.65 -27.22
N ASN A 186 -10.94 14.17 -27.69
CA ASN A 186 -12.14 15.01 -27.74
C ASN A 186 -12.65 15.17 -26.30
N GLU A 187 -12.53 16.37 -25.74
CA GLU A 187 -12.87 16.67 -24.35
C GLU A 187 -14.33 16.32 -23.99
N GLU A 188 -15.28 16.49 -24.92
CA GLU A 188 -16.68 16.11 -24.69
C GLU A 188 -16.83 14.60 -24.55
N VAL A 189 -16.16 13.83 -25.42
CA VAL A 189 -16.14 12.36 -25.34
C VAL A 189 -15.43 11.91 -24.07
N VAL A 190 -14.29 12.52 -23.71
CA VAL A 190 -13.57 12.18 -22.47
C VAL A 190 -14.45 12.48 -21.25
N ALA A 191 -15.12 13.62 -21.19
CA ALA A 191 -15.99 13.97 -20.07
C ALA A 191 -17.19 13.02 -19.94
N GLU A 192 -17.83 12.66 -21.07
CA GLU A 192 -18.94 11.72 -21.10
C GLU A 192 -18.51 10.33 -20.62
N GLU A 193 -17.47 9.77 -21.22
CA GLU A 193 -16.98 8.43 -20.87
C GLU A 193 -16.39 8.41 -19.45
N TYR A 194 -15.77 9.51 -19.00
CA TYR A 194 -15.30 9.62 -17.61
C TYR A 194 -16.47 9.58 -16.63
N SER A 195 -17.55 10.32 -16.93
CA SER A 195 -18.76 10.25 -16.10
C SER A 195 -19.38 8.86 -16.09
N LYS A 196 -19.36 8.12 -17.21
CA LYS A 196 -19.84 6.74 -17.26
C LYS A 196 -18.96 5.82 -16.43
N PHE A 197 -17.64 5.92 -16.58
CA PHE A 197 -16.70 5.13 -15.79
C PHE A 197 -16.89 5.33 -14.28
N ILE A 198 -17.06 6.57 -13.82
CA ILE A 198 -17.27 6.84 -12.39
C ILE A 198 -18.59 6.24 -11.86
N LYS A 199 -19.65 6.24 -12.68
CA LYS A 199 -20.99 5.79 -12.26
C LYS A 199 -21.23 4.29 -12.45
N GLU A 200 -20.77 3.75 -13.57
CA GLU A 200 -21.14 2.43 -14.10
C GLU A 200 -19.91 1.54 -14.32
N LYS A 201 -18.68 2.06 -14.13
CA LYS A 201 -17.43 1.35 -14.38
C LYS A 201 -17.26 0.85 -15.84
N GLY A 202 -18.02 1.43 -16.76
CA GLY A 202 -17.96 1.12 -18.19
C GLY A 202 -17.36 2.26 -19.03
N ILE A 203 -16.81 1.89 -20.19
CA ILE A 203 -16.33 2.79 -21.24
C ILE A 203 -16.83 2.28 -22.60
N SER A 204 -17.21 3.21 -23.49
CA SER A 204 -17.49 2.91 -24.89
C SER A 204 -16.37 3.43 -25.81
N ALA A 205 -15.58 2.51 -26.35
CA ALA A 205 -14.51 2.85 -27.30
C ALA A 205 -15.00 3.11 -28.75
N VAL A 206 -16.32 3.21 -28.97
CA VAL A 206 -16.90 3.36 -30.33
C VAL A 206 -16.43 4.65 -31.03
N ARG A 207 -16.24 5.72 -30.25
CA ARG A 207 -15.80 7.04 -30.76
C ARG A 207 -14.28 7.23 -30.69
N PHE A 208 -13.54 6.19 -30.30
CA PHE A 208 -12.10 6.27 -30.15
C PHE A 208 -11.44 5.97 -31.50
N ARG A 209 -10.34 6.66 -31.78
CA ARG A 209 -9.53 6.47 -32.99
C ARG A 209 -8.41 5.47 -32.69
N SER A 210 -7.89 4.81 -33.73
CA SER A 210 -6.71 3.96 -33.59
C SER A 210 -5.52 4.75 -33.04
N LEU A 211 -4.81 4.16 -32.08
CA LEU A 211 -3.63 4.71 -31.45
C LEU A 211 -2.37 4.06 -32.02
N ASP A 212 -1.48 4.89 -32.54
CA ASP A 212 -0.10 4.50 -32.80
C ASP A 212 0.63 4.33 -31.45
N PRO A 213 1.26 3.17 -31.15
CA PRO A 213 1.96 2.93 -29.89
C PRO A 213 2.96 4.04 -29.54
N ASP A 214 3.66 4.60 -30.53
CA ASP A 214 4.65 5.66 -30.31
C ASP A 214 4.01 6.95 -29.77
N LYS A 215 2.69 7.12 -29.92
CA LYS A 215 1.93 8.27 -29.42
C LYS A 215 1.23 8.01 -28.10
N SER A 216 1.27 6.79 -27.57
CA SER A 216 0.64 6.46 -26.30
C SER A 216 1.31 7.19 -25.14
N TRP A 217 0.49 7.82 -24.28
CA TRP A 217 0.92 8.38 -23.01
C TRP A 217 1.11 7.30 -21.94
N ALA A 218 0.37 6.19 -22.03
CA ALA A 218 0.58 5.03 -21.17
C ALA A 218 1.98 4.40 -21.39
N LEU A 219 2.35 4.17 -22.66
CA LEU A 219 3.65 3.59 -23.02
C LEU A 219 4.80 4.61 -22.94
N HIS A 220 4.51 5.89 -23.14
CA HIS A 220 5.50 6.97 -23.09
C HIS A 220 5.06 8.12 -22.17
N PRO A 221 5.15 7.95 -20.83
CA PRO A 221 4.73 8.97 -19.86
C PRO A 221 5.43 10.32 -20.01
N SER A 222 6.62 10.36 -20.62
CA SER A 222 7.34 11.60 -20.94
C SER A 222 6.62 12.49 -21.96
N ARG A 223 5.67 11.94 -22.74
CA ARG A 223 4.85 12.69 -23.70
C ARG A 223 3.68 13.41 -23.05
N ILE A 224 3.33 13.07 -21.80
CA ILE A 224 2.27 13.77 -21.06
C ILE A 224 2.71 15.23 -20.87
N PRO A 225 1.93 16.21 -21.35
CA PRO A 225 2.24 17.62 -21.17
C PRO A 225 2.47 17.96 -19.71
N GLU A 226 3.36 18.93 -19.46
CA GLU A 226 3.53 19.47 -18.11
C GLU A 226 2.23 20.09 -17.61
N GLY A 227 1.94 19.91 -16.32
CA GLY A 227 0.74 20.43 -15.69
C GLY A 227 -0.13 19.34 -15.07
N LYS A 228 -1.45 19.47 -15.25
CA LYS A 228 -2.44 18.74 -14.43
C LYS A 228 -2.45 17.23 -14.65
N ASN A 229 -2.05 16.73 -15.81
CA ASN A 229 -2.09 15.30 -16.12
C ASN A 229 -0.80 14.54 -15.78
N ARG A 230 0.25 15.24 -15.33
CA ARG A 230 1.47 14.58 -14.85
C ARG A 230 1.33 14.24 -13.37
N GLY A 231 1.26 12.94 -13.09
CA GLY A 231 1.25 12.44 -11.71
C GLY A 231 2.56 12.77 -10.99
N VAL A 232 2.51 12.80 -9.66
CA VAL A 232 3.72 12.91 -8.82
C VAL A 232 4.66 11.74 -9.11
N VAL A 233 4.09 10.56 -9.31
CA VAL A 233 4.79 9.35 -9.76
C VAL A 233 4.46 9.08 -11.22
N SER A 234 5.49 8.72 -11.99
CA SER A 234 5.37 8.37 -13.40
C SER A 234 5.13 6.86 -13.64
N GLY A 235 5.52 6.03 -12.66
CA GLY A 235 5.38 4.58 -12.73
C GLY A 235 3.96 4.11 -12.41
N SER A 236 3.63 2.93 -12.91
CA SER A 236 2.39 2.26 -12.57
C SER A 236 2.53 1.49 -11.25
N PHE A 237 1.59 1.71 -10.33
CA PHE A 237 1.44 0.96 -9.06
C PHE A 237 0.55 -0.28 -9.23
N SER A 238 0.00 -0.47 -10.42
CA SER A 238 -0.79 -1.61 -10.82
C SER A 238 -0.07 -2.93 -10.49
N SER A 239 -0.47 -3.55 -9.39
CA SER A 239 0.00 -4.88 -8.98
C SER A 239 -0.92 -5.96 -9.53
N PHE A 240 -1.30 -5.86 -10.81
CA PHE A 240 -1.99 -6.97 -11.45
C PHE A 240 -1.03 -8.16 -11.48
N PRO A 241 -1.46 -9.36 -11.06
CA PRO A 241 -0.63 -10.54 -11.22
C PRO A 241 -0.12 -10.62 -12.67
N LYS A 242 1.16 -10.99 -12.83
CA LYS A 242 1.79 -11.27 -14.13
C LYS A 242 1.50 -12.68 -14.61
#